data_AF-A0A7V6DPQ4-F1
#
_entry.id   AF-A0A7V6DPQ4-F1
#
_cell.length_a   1.000
_cell.length_b   1.000
_cell.length_c   1.000
_cell.angle_alpha   90.00
_cell.angle_beta   90.00
_cell.angle_gamma   90.00
#
_symmetry.space_group_name_H-M   'P 1'
#
loop_
_entity.id
_entity.type
_entity.pdbx_description
1 polymer ?
#
loop_
_entity_poly.entity_id
_entity_poly.type
_entity_poly.pdbx_seq_one_letter_code
_entity_poly.pdbx_strand_id
1 'polypeptide(L)'
;MIQYELLPDNGVVVITPVSPLEEADFTKLAEVVDPLIKAQGRLNGLMISAENFPGWQDFGALLSHLKFIKNHHRHIQKVAAVSDRGFLSILPLVASHFVSAEVRHFDFADKEKALAWLAGTRLRIRLLADAEAVAREGAAYIAGEGRAAIRARGRFTLAVSGGQTPWRMLRLLADEELDWDKVQVFQVDERVAPLGDPDRNLTHLRECLLAGAPLRPAQIHGMPVEVQDLAAAAAYYVRLLREFAGSPPVLDLIHLGLGPDGHTASLVPGDEVLDITDTDVALTKVYQGRHRMTMTFPIINRARRLLWVVTGPEKAEILVRLRDGDQSIPAGRVRRYEALVLADRAAAAKLGMG
;
A
#
# COMPACT_ATOMS: atom_id res chain seq x y z
N MET A 1 -6.62 28.71 21.57
CA MET A 1 -5.16 28.65 21.34
C MET A 1 -4.76 27.30 20.75
N ILE A 2 -4.13 27.32 19.58
CA ILE A 2 -3.56 26.14 18.89
C ILE A 2 -2.05 26.13 19.05
N GLN A 3 -1.49 25.05 19.58
CA GLN A 3 -0.07 24.73 19.41
C GLN A 3 0.09 23.94 18.11
N TYR A 4 1.19 24.14 17.40
CA TYR A 4 1.47 23.38 16.19
C TYR A 4 2.94 22.93 16.13
N GLU A 5 3.15 21.82 15.46
CA GLU A 5 4.45 21.27 15.12
C GLU A 5 4.47 20.97 13.62
N LEU A 6 5.51 21.45 12.94
CA LEU A 6 5.72 21.18 11.52
C LEU A 6 6.70 20.03 11.39
N LEU A 7 6.31 19.02 10.61
CA LEU A 7 7.19 17.93 10.22
C LEU A 7 7.49 18.07 8.72
N PRO A 8 8.38 19.01 8.33
CA PRO A 8 8.58 19.41 6.94
C PRO A 8 9.06 18.28 6.04
N ASP A 9 9.89 17.36 6.57
CA ASP A 9 10.37 16.16 5.84
C ASP A 9 9.23 15.22 5.41
N ASN A 10 8.11 15.29 6.12
CA ASN A 10 6.95 14.43 5.93
C ASN A 10 5.76 15.18 5.33
N GLY A 11 5.84 16.50 5.15
CA GLY A 11 4.70 17.32 4.71
C GLY A 11 3.49 17.19 5.66
N VAL A 12 3.75 16.97 6.96
CA VAL A 12 2.71 16.81 7.99
C VAL A 12 2.72 18.00 8.92
N VAL A 13 1.52 18.46 9.26
CA VAL A 13 1.31 19.46 10.31
C VAL A 13 0.58 18.79 11.46
N VAL A 14 1.10 18.93 12.68
CA VAL A 14 0.43 18.48 13.90
C VAL A 14 -0.12 19.70 14.61
N ILE A 15 -1.41 19.70 14.91
CA ILE A 15 -2.08 20.73 15.70
C ILE A 15 -2.56 20.13 17.03
N THR A 16 -2.29 20.86 18.11
CA THR A 16 -2.68 20.50 19.48
C THR A 16 -3.53 21.63 20.07
N PRO A 17 -4.86 21.49 20.09
CA PRO A 17 -5.77 22.41 20.76
C PRO A 17 -5.54 22.38 22.28
N VAL A 18 -5.14 23.51 22.88
CA VAL A 18 -4.93 23.60 24.35
C VAL A 18 -6.08 24.30 25.08
N SER A 19 -6.99 24.93 24.34
CA SER A 19 -8.20 25.58 24.85
C SER A 19 -9.32 25.44 23.80
N PRO A 20 -10.58 25.77 24.13
CA PRO A 20 -11.62 25.94 23.12
C PRO A 20 -11.09 26.82 21.98
N LEU A 21 -11.37 26.38 20.76
CA LEU A 21 -10.81 26.97 19.54
C LEU A 21 -11.66 28.13 19.05
N GLU A 22 -11.00 29.24 18.72
CA GLU A 22 -11.61 30.48 18.22
C GLU A 22 -11.15 30.80 16.78
N GLU A 23 -11.82 31.74 16.11
CA GLU A 23 -11.49 32.15 14.73
C GLU A 23 -10.03 32.55 14.55
N ALA A 24 -9.53 33.37 15.47
CA ALA A 24 -8.18 33.90 15.41
C ALA A 24 -7.11 32.81 15.45
N ASP A 25 -7.42 31.65 16.03
CA ASP A 25 -6.49 30.51 16.07
C ASP A 25 -6.27 29.91 14.68
N PHE A 26 -7.32 29.85 13.85
CA PHE A 26 -7.24 29.29 12.49
C PHE A 26 -6.58 30.26 11.50
N THR A 27 -6.81 31.57 11.65
CA THR A 27 -6.11 32.59 10.86
C THR A 27 -4.60 32.50 11.06
N LYS A 28 -4.15 32.36 12.31
CA LYS A 28 -2.72 32.17 12.63
C LYS A 28 -2.15 30.86 12.10
N LEU A 29 -2.94 29.79 12.14
CA LEU A 29 -2.52 28.50 11.57
C LEU A 29 -2.35 28.60 10.04
N ALA A 30 -3.20 29.37 9.36
CA ALA A 30 -3.10 29.59 7.91
C ALA A 30 -1.79 30.25 7.48
N GLU A 31 -1.37 31.29 8.21
CA GLU A 31 -0.11 32.01 7.95
C GLU A 31 1.12 31.10 7.97
N VAL A 32 1.05 29.99 8.72
CA VAL A 32 2.11 28.99 8.85
C VAL A 32 2.01 27.91 7.78
N VAL A 33 0.79 27.47 7.46
CA VAL A 33 0.53 26.35 6.55
C VAL A 33 0.63 26.76 5.07
N ASP A 34 0.19 27.97 4.73
CA ASP A 34 0.12 28.44 3.34
C ASP A 34 1.50 28.49 2.64
N PRO A 35 2.59 28.94 3.28
CA PRO A 35 3.93 28.86 2.68
C PRO A 35 4.38 27.44 2.37
N LEU A 36 4.01 26.45 3.20
CA LEU A 36 4.37 25.04 2.97
C LEU A 36 3.60 24.46 1.79
N ILE A 37 2.30 24.74 1.68
CA ILE A 37 1.49 24.32 0.54
C ILE A 37 2.03 24.97 -0.74
N LYS A 38 2.42 26.25 -0.69
CA LYS A 38 2.99 26.94 -1.85
C LYS A 38 4.34 26.36 -2.29
N ALA A 39 5.18 25.93 -1.33
CA ALA A 39 6.48 25.33 -1.63
C ALA A 39 6.38 23.87 -2.11
N GLN A 40 5.48 23.08 -1.51
CA GLN A 40 5.37 21.62 -1.75
C GLN A 40 4.22 21.25 -2.70
N GLY A 41 3.42 22.23 -3.13
CA GLY A 41 2.20 22.04 -3.90
C GLY A 41 1.02 21.48 -3.09
N ARG A 42 1.27 20.75 -2.00
CA ARG A 42 0.26 20.13 -1.12
C ARG A 42 0.84 19.71 0.23
N LEU A 43 -0.03 19.50 1.22
CA LEU A 43 0.30 18.81 2.48
C LEU A 43 -0.02 17.31 2.37
N ASN A 44 0.87 16.48 2.90
CA ASN A 44 0.65 15.03 2.98
C ASN A 44 -0.36 14.67 4.08
N GLY A 45 -0.36 15.42 5.19
CA GLY A 45 -1.30 15.14 6.27
C GLY A 45 -1.44 16.24 7.32
N LEU A 46 -2.60 16.26 7.98
CA LEU A 46 -2.88 17.09 9.15
C LEU A 46 -3.24 16.20 10.34
N MET A 47 -2.52 16.30 11.45
CA MET A 47 -2.89 15.64 12.71
C MET A 47 -3.58 16.65 13.62
N ILE A 48 -4.74 16.29 14.16
CA ILE A 48 -5.40 16.98 15.26
C ILE A 48 -5.20 16.10 16.49
N SER A 49 -4.34 16.50 17.42
CA SER A 49 -3.93 15.72 18.60
C SER A 49 -4.43 16.38 19.88
N ALA A 50 -5.31 15.73 20.62
CA ALA A 50 -5.79 16.22 21.92
C ALA A 50 -6.15 15.06 22.85
N GLU A 51 -5.53 14.98 24.03
CA GLU A 51 -5.82 13.95 25.04
C GLU A 51 -7.27 14.11 25.57
N ASN A 52 -7.59 15.32 26.04
CA ASN A 52 -8.94 15.74 26.33
C ASN A 52 -9.32 16.86 25.38
N PHE A 53 -10.22 16.58 24.44
CA PHE A 53 -10.67 17.61 23.51
C PHE A 53 -11.43 18.70 24.30
N PRO A 54 -10.96 19.96 24.31
CA PRO A 54 -11.49 21.01 25.20
C PRO A 54 -12.90 21.51 24.83
N GLY A 55 -13.52 20.92 23.81
CA GLY A 55 -14.81 21.32 23.28
C GLY A 55 -14.70 22.49 22.31
N TRP A 56 -15.84 22.80 21.69
CA TRP A 56 -15.99 23.89 20.75
C TRP A 56 -16.80 25.00 21.41
N GLN A 57 -16.29 26.23 21.45
CA GLN A 57 -17.15 27.36 21.81
C GLN A 57 -18.04 27.79 20.64
N ASP A 58 -17.53 27.75 19.40
CA ASP A 58 -18.29 28.29 18.25
C ASP A 58 -18.00 27.63 16.88
N PHE A 59 -17.48 26.40 16.87
CA PHE A 59 -16.98 25.73 15.65
C PHE A 59 -18.01 25.66 14.50
N GLY A 60 -19.31 25.51 14.80
CA GLY A 60 -20.38 25.50 13.81
C GLY A 60 -20.61 26.85 13.12
N ALA A 61 -20.56 27.95 13.87
CA ALA A 61 -20.67 29.33 13.35
C ALA A 61 -19.36 29.77 12.67
N LEU A 62 -18.24 29.23 13.14
CA LEU A 62 -16.92 29.49 12.63
C LEU A 62 -16.68 28.83 11.26
N LEU A 63 -17.10 27.58 11.06
CA LEU A 63 -16.94 26.87 9.77
C LEU A 63 -17.79 27.48 8.64
N SER A 64 -18.92 28.12 8.98
CA SER A 64 -19.68 28.95 8.04
C SER A 64 -18.93 30.22 7.60
N HIS A 65 -17.92 30.66 8.35
CA HIS A 65 -17.07 31.82 8.01
C HIS A 65 -15.66 31.43 7.52
N LEU A 66 -15.16 30.24 7.91
CA LEU A 66 -13.85 29.68 7.56
C LEU A 66 -13.76 29.30 6.08
N LYS A 67 -13.62 30.33 5.26
CA LYS A 67 -12.91 30.32 3.98
C LYS A 67 -11.43 29.92 4.10
N PHE A 68 -11.00 29.32 5.21
CA PHE A 68 -9.88 28.38 5.22
C PHE A 68 -10.14 27.18 4.28
N ILE A 69 -11.43 26.91 3.98
CA ILE A 69 -11.92 25.69 3.33
C ILE A 69 -12.39 25.94 1.88
N LYS A 70 -12.12 27.07 1.20
CA LYS A 70 -12.46 27.12 -0.25
C LYS A 70 -11.37 26.53 -1.16
N ASN A 71 -10.09 26.61 -0.78
CA ASN A 71 -8.99 26.13 -1.62
C ASN A 71 -8.05 25.11 -0.94
N HIS A 72 -7.80 25.17 0.36
CA HIS A 72 -6.76 24.33 0.99
C HIS A 72 -7.17 22.90 1.35
N HIS A 73 -8.46 22.62 1.63
CA HIS A 73 -8.91 21.24 1.88
C HIS A 73 -8.58 20.29 0.72
N ARG A 74 -8.54 20.82 -0.52
CA ARG A 74 -8.11 20.10 -1.74
C ARG A 74 -6.64 19.72 -1.75
N HIS A 75 -5.83 20.39 -0.95
CA HIS A 75 -4.38 20.24 -0.88
C HIS A 75 -3.94 19.45 0.35
N ILE A 76 -4.87 18.93 1.16
CA ILE A 76 -4.60 18.04 2.30
C ILE A 76 -5.11 16.65 1.94
N GLN A 77 -4.21 15.65 1.90
CA GLN A 77 -4.59 14.29 1.50
C GLN A 77 -5.18 13.45 2.63
N LYS A 78 -4.71 13.68 3.86
CA LYS A 78 -5.09 12.88 5.03
C LYS A 78 -5.27 13.74 6.27
N VAL A 79 -6.25 13.40 7.10
CA VAL A 79 -6.47 14.04 8.41
C VAL A 79 -6.59 12.98 9.49
N ALA A 80 -5.72 13.03 10.50
CA ALA A 80 -5.76 12.11 11.63
C ALA A 80 -6.30 12.85 12.84
N ALA A 81 -7.34 12.30 13.43
CA ALA A 81 -7.82 12.71 14.74
C ALA A 81 -7.23 11.78 15.80
N VAL A 82 -6.36 12.29 16.68
CA VAL A 82 -5.68 11.52 17.72
C VAL A 82 -6.20 11.99 19.08
N SER A 83 -7.06 11.19 19.69
CA SER A 83 -7.79 11.63 20.90
C SER A 83 -8.53 10.49 21.59
N ASP A 84 -8.88 10.71 22.85
CA ASP A 84 -9.73 9.79 23.60
C ASP A 84 -11.23 9.96 23.25
N ARG A 85 -12.10 9.13 23.82
CA ARG A 85 -13.49 8.87 23.39
C ARG A 85 -14.39 10.09 23.12
N GLY A 86 -14.07 11.28 23.62
CA GLY A 86 -14.83 12.52 23.42
C GLY A 86 -14.83 13.08 21.99
N PHE A 87 -13.83 12.74 21.16
CA PHE A 87 -13.71 13.27 19.79
C PHE A 87 -14.55 12.52 18.75
N LEU A 88 -14.95 11.27 19.03
CA LEU A 88 -15.69 10.43 18.08
C LEU A 88 -17.04 11.05 17.66
N SER A 89 -17.66 11.84 18.54
CA SER A 89 -18.93 12.51 18.29
C SER A 89 -18.84 13.66 17.27
N ILE A 90 -17.64 14.23 17.08
CA ILE A 90 -17.40 15.41 16.23
C ILE A 90 -16.63 15.06 14.95
N LEU A 91 -16.17 13.81 14.80
CA LEU A 91 -15.48 13.32 13.60
C LEU A 91 -16.28 13.57 12.30
N PRO A 92 -17.62 13.37 12.24
CA PRO A 92 -18.39 13.66 11.02
C PRO A 92 -18.36 15.13 10.62
N LEU A 93 -18.36 16.03 11.61
CA LEU A 93 -18.29 17.48 11.40
C LEU A 93 -16.90 17.90 10.91
N VAL A 94 -15.83 17.25 11.37
CA VAL A 94 -14.49 17.48 10.82
C VAL A 94 -14.41 16.93 9.39
N ALA A 95 -14.86 15.70 9.16
CA ALA A 95 -14.82 15.05 7.86
C ALA A 95 -15.59 15.81 6.77
N SER A 96 -16.73 16.45 7.10
CA SER A 96 -17.53 17.21 6.13
C SER A 96 -16.78 18.42 5.52
N HIS A 97 -15.75 18.93 6.18
CA HIS A 97 -14.94 20.06 5.70
C HIS A 97 -13.73 19.63 4.87
N PHE A 98 -13.36 18.35 4.95
CA PHE A 98 -12.25 17.76 4.20
C PHE A 98 -12.76 16.78 3.16
N VAL A 99 -13.65 17.25 2.28
CA VAL A 99 -14.35 16.42 1.28
C VAL A 99 -13.41 15.59 0.39
N SER A 100 -12.17 16.05 0.19
CA SER A 100 -11.14 15.38 -0.62
C SER A 100 -10.07 14.64 0.18
N ALA A 101 -10.12 14.65 1.52
CA ALA A 101 -9.11 14.01 2.37
C ALA A 101 -9.63 12.72 2.99
N GLU A 102 -8.76 11.73 3.14
CA GLU A 102 -9.04 10.55 3.97
C GLU A 102 -8.97 10.98 5.44
N VAL A 103 -10.05 10.83 6.20
CA VAL A 103 -10.10 11.19 7.62
C VAL A 103 -10.17 9.94 8.47
N ARG A 104 -9.27 9.80 9.46
CA ARG A 104 -9.21 8.63 10.34
C ARG A 104 -9.01 9.03 11.80
N HIS A 105 -9.70 8.33 12.70
CA HIS A 105 -9.49 8.46 14.14
C HIS A 105 -8.48 7.40 14.64
N PHE A 106 -7.70 7.79 15.64
CA PHE A 106 -6.75 6.99 16.39
C PHE A 106 -6.87 7.33 17.88
N ASP A 107 -6.70 6.33 18.74
CA ASP A 107 -6.60 6.55 20.18
C ASP A 107 -5.38 7.43 20.51
N PHE A 108 -5.42 8.19 21.61
CA PHE A 108 -4.34 9.11 21.97
C PHE A 108 -2.99 8.38 22.15
N ALA A 109 -3.02 7.15 22.69
CA ALA A 109 -1.87 6.28 22.83
C ALA A 109 -1.25 5.85 21.48
N ASP A 110 -2.00 5.94 20.38
CA ASP A 110 -1.59 5.53 19.04
C ASP A 110 -1.09 6.71 18.17
N LYS A 111 -0.66 7.82 18.79
CA LYS A 111 -0.14 9.01 18.10
C LYS A 111 0.94 8.69 17.06
N GLU A 112 1.86 7.78 17.34
CA GLU A 112 2.90 7.37 16.38
C GLU A 112 2.32 6.67 15.14
N LYS A 113 1.29 5.84 15.29
CA LYS A 113 0.62 5.19 14.16
C LYS A 113 -0.10 6.20 13.28
N ALA A 114 -0.73 7.19 13.91
CA ALA A 114 -1.38 8.29 13.21
C ALA A 114 -0.36 9.14 12.45
N LEU A 115 0.80 9.45 13.05
CA LEU A 115 1.91 10.13 12.39
C LEU A 115 2.42 9.33 11.20
N ALA A 116 2.64 8.02 11.35
CA ALA A 116 3.10 7.15 10.27
C ALA A 116 2.11 7.08 9.08
N TRP A 117 0.81 7.11 9.38
CA TRP A 117 -0.26 7.14 8.37
C TRP A 117 -0.35 8.50 7.65
N LEU A 118 -0.20 9.61 8.39
CA LEU A 118 -0.22 10.99 7.85
C LEU A 118 1.04 11.36 7.08
N ALA A 119 2.21 10.98 7.60
CA ALA A 119 3.49 11.12 6.92
C ALA A 119 3.52 10.31 5.63
N GLY A 120 2.51 9.43 5.45
CA GLY A 120 2.40 8.53 4.32
C GLY A 120 3.73 7.84 4.13
N THR A 121 4.27 7.26 5.22
CA THR A 121 5.66 6.78 5.36
C THR A 121 6.22 6.52 3.98
N ARG A 122 7.09 7.43 3.53
CA ARG A 122 7.72 7.38 2.21
C ARG A 122 8.01 5.93 1.88
N LEU A 123 7.58 5.51 0.69
CA LEU A 123 7.95 4.22 0.12
C LEU A 123 9.43 3.99 0.42
N ARG A 124 9.75 3.02 1.29
CA ARG A 124 11.14 2.81 1.71
C ARG A 124 11.85 2.15 0.55
N ILE A 125 12.97 2.72 0.11
CA ILE A 125 13.77 2.12 -0.96
C ILE A 125 15.08 1.66 -0.34
N ARG A 126 15.36 0.36 -0.45
CA ARG A 126 16.65 -0.24 -0.08
C ARG A 126 17.42 -0.53 -1.36
N LEU A 127 18.56 0.14 -1.49
CA LEU A 127 19.48 -0.03 -2.60
C LEU A 127 20.39 -1.22 -2.34
N LEU A 128 20.47 -2.13 -3.32
CA LEU A 128 21.28 -3.34 -3.28
C LEU A 128 22.22 -3.38 -4.47
N ALA A 129 23.29 -4.18 -4.39
CA ALA A 129 24.35 -4.17 -5.38
C ALA A 129 23.85 -4.57 -6.79
N ASP A 130 23.09 -5.65 -6.87
CA ASP A 130 22.63 -6.29 -8.09
C ASP A 130 21.34 -7.10 -7.84
N ALA A 131 20.83 -7.75 -8.89
CA ALA A 131 19.62 -8.55 -8.82
C ALA A 131 19.71 -9.77 -7.88
N GLU A 132 20.90 -10.36 -7.69
CA GLU A 132 21.08 -11.50 -6.77
C GLU A 132 21.01 -11.03 -5.31
N ALA A 133 21.61 -9.88 -5.00
CA ALA A 133 21.48 -9.24 -3.70
C ALA A 133 20.02 -8.87 -3.41
N VAL A 134 19.29 -8.36 -4.41
CA VAL A 134 17.83 -8.11 -4.32
C VAL A 134 17.06 -9.40 -4.02
N ALA A 135 17.35 -10.49 -4.73
CA ALA A 135 16.68 -11.77 -4.50
C ALA A 135 16.93 -12.34 -3.10
N ARG A 136 18.18 -12.28 -2.61
CA ARG A 136 18.55 -12.74 -1.27
C ARG A 136 17.89 -11.90 -0.17
N GLU A 137 17.93 -10.59 -0.31
CA GLU A 137 17.29 -9.69 0.65
C GLU A 137 15.77 -9.86 0.66
N GLY A 138 15.17 -10.07 -0.53
CA GLY A 138 13.74 -10.35 -0.65
C GLY A 138 13.33 -11.63 0.08
N ALA A 139 14.11 -12.70 -0.06
CA ALA A 139 13.88 -13.96 0.65
C ALA A 139 13.93 -13.76 2.18
N ALA A 140 15.01 -13.16 2.68
CA ALA A 140 15.20 -12.89 4.11
C ALA A 140 14.08 -11.98 4.67
N TYR A 141 13.67 -10.96 3.92
CA TYR A 141 12.58 -10.07 4.30
C TYR A 141 11.24 -10.81 4.40
N ILE A 142 10.89 -11.61 3.37
CA ILE A 142 9.65 -12.41 3.38
C ILE A 142 9.66 -13.38 4.57
N ALA A 143 10.76 -14.06 4.84
CA ALA A 143 10.88 -14.97 5.98
C ALA A 143 10.73 -14.23 7.33
N GLY A 144 11.32 -13.04 7.45
CA GLY A 144 11.16 -12.17 8.62
C GLY A 144 9.71 -11.77 8.88
N GLU A 145 9.00 -11.28 7.85
CA GLU A 145 7.57 -10.94 7.92
C GLU A 145 6.72 -12.19 8.19
N GLY A 146 7.08 -13.34 7.62
CA GLY A 146 6.41 -14.61 7.84
C GLY A 146 6.50 -15.08 9.30
N ARG A 147 7.71 -15.04 9.89
CA ARG A 147 7.90 -15.35 11.32
C ARG A 147 7.10 -14.39 12.22
N ALA A 148 7.05 -13.10 11.88
CA ALA A 148 6.27 -12.11 12.62
C ALA A 148 4.75 -12.36 12.51
N ALA A 149 4.26 -12.69 11.31
CA ALA A 149 2.85 -13.00 11.09
C ALA A 149 2.42 -14.26 11.83
N ILE A 150 3.22 -15.33 11.76
CA ILE A 150 2.96 -16.59 12.46
C ILE A 150 2.90 -16.38 13.97
N ARG A 151 3.84 -15.63 14.57
CA ARG A 151 3.79 -15.32 16.01
C ARG A 151 2.52 -14.55 16.40
N ALA A 152 2.09 -13.61 15.57
CA ALA A 152 0.97 -12.73 15.91
C ALA A 152 -0.41 -13.35 15.60
N ARG A 153 -0.50 -14.23 14.60
CA ARG A 153 -1.78 -14.67 14.00
C ARG A 153 -1.87 -16.17 13.76
N GLY A 154 -0.82 -16.93 14.05
CA GLY A 154 -0.77 -18.39 13.85
C GLY A 154 -0.66 -18.83 12.38
N ARG A 155 -0.55 -17.89 11.43
CA ARG A 155 -0.47 -18.13 9.99
C ARG A 155 0.26 -16.99 9.29
N PHE A 156 0.88 -17.28 8.14
CA PHE A 156 1.40 -16.30 7.21
C PHE A 156 0.72 -16.44 5.84
N THR A 157 0.09 -15.36 5.37
CA THR A 157 -0.55 -15.28 4.05
C THR A 157 0.30 -14.40 3.11
N LEU A 158 0.91 -15.03 2.11
CA LEU A 158 1.83 -14.41 1.16
C LEU A 158 1.23 -14.45 -0.24
N ALA A 159 1.12 -13.32 -0.93
CA ALA A 159 0.85 -13.32 -2.36
C ALA A 159 2.09 -12.92 -3.16
N VAL A 160 2.35 -13.62 -4.27
CA VAL A 160 3.54 -13.41 -5.10
C VAL A 160 3.18 -13.12 -6.56
N SER A 161 3.78 -12.07 -7.12
CA SER A 161 3.94 -11.87 -8.56
C SER A 161 5.07 -12.72 -9.13
N GLY A 162 5.04 -12.96 -10.44
CA GLY A 162 6.13 -13.62 -11.15
C GLY A 162 7.22 -12.68 -11.68
N GLY A 163 8.22 -13.28 -12.33
CA GLY A 163 9.36 -12.59 -12.94
C GLY A 163 10.69 -13.28 -12.60
N GLN A 164 11.75 -12.99 -13.37
CA GLN A 164 13.04 -13.69 -13.22
C GLN A 164 13.67 -13.50 -11.83
N THR A 165 13.83 -12.26 -11.36
CA THR A 165 14.35 -11.97 -10.00
C THR A 165 13.45 -12.55 -8.90
N PRO A 166 12.10 -12.38 -8.96
CA PRO A 166 11.19 -13.08 -8.07
C PRO A 166 11.37 -14.60 -8.01
N TRP A 167 11.58 -15.29 -9.14
CA TRP A 167 11.84 -16.73 -9.14
C TRP A 167 13.11 -17.09 -8.39
N ARG A 168 14.19 -16.31 -8.56
CA ARG A 168 15.41 -16.48 -7.77
C ARG A 168 15.17 -16.24 -6.28
N MET A 169 14.43 -15.19 -5.93
CA MET A 169 14.03 -14.88 -4.56
C MET A 169 13.25 -16.03 -3.92
N LEU A 170 12.29 -16.64 -4.62
CA LEU A 170 11.50 -17.75 -4.09
C LEU A 170 12.32 -19.02 -3.89
N ARG A 171 13.30 -19.30 -4.75
CA ARG A 171 14.25 -20.40 -4.53
C ARG A 171 15.10 -20.19 -3.28
N LEU A 172 15.55 -18.96 -3.04
CA LEU A 172 16.31 -18.63 -1.82
C LEU A 172 15.41 -18.64 -0.58
N LEU A 173 14.15 -18.21 -0.70
CA LEU A 173 13.18 -18.25 0.37
C LEU A 173 12.94 -19.68 0.87
N ALA A 174 13.00 -20.68 -0.02
CA ALA A 174 12.85 -22.09 0.34
C ALA A 174 13.86 -22.57 1.39
N ASP A 175 15.04 -21.95 1.45
CA ASP A 175 16.12 -22.27 2.40
C ASP A 175 16.03 -21.46 3.72
N GLU A 176 15.09 -20.52 3.83
CA GLU A 176 14.92 -19.69 5.02
C GLU A 176 14.22 -20.42 6.17
N GLU A 177 14.57 -20.05 7.40
CA GLU A 177 13.92 -20.59 8.61
C GLU A 177 12.49 -20.04 8.75
N LEU A 178 11.51 -20.85 8.36
CA LEU A 178 10.09 -20.51 8.42
C LEU A 178 9.26 -21.75 8.79
N ASP A 179 8.21 -21.56 9.58
CA ASP A 179 7.26 -22.64 9.88
C ASP A 179 6.31 -22.81 8.68
N TRP A 180 6.76 -23.61 7.72
CA TRP A 180 6.13 -23.80 6.41
C TRP A 180 4.72 -24.38 6.49
N ASP A 181 4.38 -25.13 7.52
CA ASP A 181 3.02 -25.66 7.74
C ASP A 181 1.99 -24.54 7.96
N LYS A 182 2.45 -23.37 8.38
CA LYS A 182 1.63 -22.17 8.63
C LYS A 182 1.66 -21.16 7.49
N VAL A 183 2.32 -21.46 6.38
CA VAL A 183 2.40 -20.58 5.21
C VAL A 183 1.29 -20.90 4.21
N GLN A 184 0.64 -19.87 3.67
CA GLN A 184 -0.30 -19.97 2.56
C GLN A 184 0.15 -19.02 1.46
N VAL A 185 0.39 -19.56 0.27
CA VAL A 185 0.93 -18.82 -0.88
C VAL A 185 -0.16 -18.63 -1.93
N PHE A 186 -0.35 -17.39 -2.36
CA PHE A 186 -1.31 -16.99 -3.38
C PHE A 186 -0.58 -16.39 -4.58
N GLN A 187 -1.15 -16.52 -5.78
CA GLN A 187 -0.75 -15.70 -6.93
C GLN A 187 -1.38 -14.32 -6.83
N VAL A 188 -0.59 -13.29 -7.16
CA VAL A 188 -1.10 -11.92 -7.35
C VAL A 188 -1.81 -11.78 -8.70
N ASP A 189 -1.28 -12.43 -9.73
CA ASP A 189 -1.82 -12.44 -11.07
C ASP A 189 -1.41 -13.74 -11.81
N GLU A 190 -2.13 -14.07 -12.87
CA GLU A 190 -1.84 -15.24 -13.70
C GLU A 190 -2.28 -15.04 -15.15
N ARG A 191 -1.50 -15.60 -16.09
CA ARG A 191 -1.81 -15.63 -17.52
C ARG A 191 -2.79 -16.75 -17.81
N VAL A 192 -3.87 -16.45 -18.54
CA VAL A 192 -4.79 -17.48 -19.04
C VAL A 192 -4.07 -18.34 -20.06
N ALA A 193 -3.77 -19.57 -19.65
CA ALA A 193 -2.98 -20.53 -20.39
C ALA A 193 -3.18 -21.96 -19.84
N PRO A 194 -2.92 -23.01 -20.62
CA PRO A 194 -2.98 -24.39 -20.15
C PRO A 194 -2.09 -24.68 -18.94
N LEU A 195 -2.39 -25.75 -18.20
CA LEU A 195 -1.56 -26.22 -17.10
C LEU A 195 -0.15 -26.58 -17.59
N GLY A 196 0.88 -26.09 -16.89
CA GLY A 196 2.29 -26.35 -17.22
C GLY A 196 2.85 -25.47 -18.35
N ASP A 197 2.06 -24.55 -18.92
CA ASP A 197 2.56 -23.57 -19.89
C ASP A 197 3.71 -22.75 -19.26
N PRO A 198 4.85 -22.56 -19.95
CA PRO A 198 6.01 -21.83 -19.43
C PRO A 198 5.73 -20.35 -19.17
N ASP A 199 4.69 -19.78 -19.76
CA ASP A 199 4.27 -18.41 -19.49
C ASP A 199 3.50 -18.29 -18.18
N ARG A 200 3.13 -19.38 -17.50
CA ARG A 200 2.34 -19.30 -16.26
C ARG A 200 3.19 -19.07 -15.03
N ASN A 201 2.73 -18.16 -14.18
CA ASN A 201 3.30 -17.94 -12.86
C ASN A 201 3.25 -19.21 -12.00
N LEU A 202 2.18 -20.03 -12.11
CA LEU A 202 2.01 -21.20 -11.25
C LEU A 202 3.05 -22.28 -11.54
N THR A 203 3.44 -22.45 -12.81
CA THR A 203 4.49 -23.38 -13.24
C THR A 203 5.79 -23.06 -12.50
N HIS A 204 6.27 -21.82 -12.62
CA HIS A 204 7.51 -21.37 -11.95
C HIS A 204 7.39 -21.35 -10.43
N LEU A 205 6.23 -20.97 -9.88
CA LEU A 205 6.01 -20.92 -8.43
C LEU A 205 6.18 -22.31 -7.79
N ARG A 206 5.59 -23.34 -8.42
CA ARG A 206 5.74 -24.74 -7.98
C ARG A 206 7.18 -25.20 -8.08
N GLU A 207 7.85 -24.93 -9.20
CA GLU A 207 9.26 -25.28 -9.38
C GLU A 207 10.17 -24.61 -8.36
N CYS A 208 9.92 -23.34 -8.01
CA CYS A 208 10.78 -22.60 -7.09
C CYS A 208 10.58 -23.02 -5.62
N LEU A 209 9.34 -23.18 -5.18
CA LEU A 209 9.04 -23.45 -3.77
C LEU A 209 8.97 -24.94 -3.44
N LEU A 210 8.33 -25.77 -4.27
CA LEU A 210 8.16 -27.20 -3.95
C LEU A 210 9.45 -28.01 -4.14
N ALA A 211 10.45 -27.46 -4.83
CA ALA A 211 11.74 -28.14 -5.01
C ALA A 211 12.64 -28.05 -3.77
N GLY A 212 12.44 -27.06 -2.89
CA GLY A 212 13.32 -26.81 -1.75
C GLY A 212 12.61 -26.62 -0.40
N ALA A 213 11.40 -26.07 -0.40
CA ALA A 213 10.69 -25.76 0.83
C ALA A 213 9.83 -26.96 1.27
N PRO A 214 9.71 -27.25 2.58
CA PRO A 214 8.77 -28.24 3.10
C PRO A 214 7.32 -27.74 3.08
N LEU A 215 6.90 -27.13 1.96
CA LEU A 215 5.56 -26.63 1.72
C LEU A 215 4.73 -27.69 1.00
N ARG A 216 3.50 -27.97 1.47
CA ARG A 216 2.61 -28.91 0.79
C ARG A 216 1.97 -28.26 -0.45
N PRO A 217 1.72 -29.00 -1.54
CA PRO A 217 1.07 -28.46 -2.74
C PRO A 217 -0.27 -27.75 -2.48
N ALA A 218 -1.05 -28.21 -1.50
CA ALA A 218 -2.33 -27.61 -1.10
C ALA A 218 -2.21 -26.21 -0.46
N GLN A 219 -0.99 -25.78 -0.10
CA GLN A 219 -0.72 -24.44 0.43
C GLN A 219 -0.36 -23.44 -0.67
N ILE A 220 -0.26 -23.88 -1.93
CA ILE A 220 -0.10 -23.01 -3.09
C ILE A 220 -1.44 -22.87 -3.81
N HIS A 221 -2.03 -21.69 -3.66
CA HIS A 221 -3.32 -21.32 -4.21
C HIS A 221 -3.11 -20.63 -5.57
N GLY A 222 -3.24 -21.42 -6.64
CA GLY A 222 -3.21 -20.91 -8.00
C GLY A 222 -4.53 -20.27 -8.42
N MET A 223 -4.46 -19.23 -9.25
CA MET A 223 -5.62 -18.68 -9.95
C MET A 223 -6.12 -19.72 -10.97
N PRO A 224 -7.40 -20.12 -10.90
CA PRO A 224 -7.98 -21.16 -11.77
C PRO A 224 -8.28 -20.61 -13.17
N VAL A 225 -7.23 -20.42 -13.98
CA VAL A 225 -7.31 -19.80 -15.31
C VAL A 225 -7.53 -20.81 -16.45
N GLU A 226 -7.58 -22.10 -16.14
CA GLU A 226 -7.75 -23.19 -17.11
C GLU A 226 -9.22 -23.51 -17.39
N VAL A 227 -10.13 -22.95 -16.59
CA VAL A 227 -11.57 -23.18 -16.72
C VAL A 227 -12.19 -22.22 -17.73
N GLN A 228 -13.33 -22.62 -18.31
CA GLN A 228 -14.04 -21.81 -19.31
C GLN A 228 -14.66 -20.54 -18.71
N ASP A 229 -15.33 -20.66 -17.56
CA ASP A 229 -15.96 -19.52 -16.88
C ASP A 229 -14.97 -18.83 -15.94
N LEU A 230 -14.16 -17.95 -16.53
CA LEU A 230 -13.14 -17.18 -15.80
C LEU A 230 -13.74 -16.21 -14.76
N ALA A 231 -14.98 -15.77 -14.93
CA ALA A 231 -15.64 -14.88 -13.97
C ALA A 231 -16.02 -15.66 -12.69
N ALA A 232 -16.60 -16.86 -12.84
CA ALA A 232 -16.83 -17.76 -11.72
C ALA A 232 -15.51 -18.18 -11.05
N ALA A 233 -14.45 -18.35 -11.84
CA ALA A 233 -13.11 -18.69 -11.37
C ALA A 233 -12.47 -17.57 -10.52
N ALA A 234 -12.60 -16.31 -10.95
CA ALA A 234 -12.18 -15.14 -10.17
C ALA A 234 -12.97 -15.05 -8.85
N ALA A 235 -14.29 -15.24 -8.89
CA ALA A 235 -15.13 -15.25 -7.70
C ALA A 235 -14.77 -16.39 -6.72
N TYR A 236 -14.38 -17.56 -7.24
CA TYR A 236 -13.84 -18.65 -6.43
C TYR A 236 -12.55 -18.23 -5.72
N TYR A 237 -11.62 -17.61 -6.44
CA TYR A 237 -10.36 -17.16 -5.87
C TYR A 237 -10.57 -16.10 -4.75
N VAL A 238 -11.56 -15.21 -4.90
CA VAL A 238 -11.98 -14.29 -3.82
C VAL A 238 -12.47 -15.04 -2.57
N ARG A 239 -13.25 -16.12 -2.73
CA ARG A 239 -13.70 -16.93 -1.59
C ARG A 239 -12.53 -17.61 -0.86
N LEU A 240 -11.57 -18.12 -1.62
CA LEU A 240 -10.36 -18.72 -1.09
C LEU A 240 -9.52 -17.70 -0.30
N LEU A 241 -9.37 -16.49 -0.83
CA LEU A 241 -8.73 -15.39 -0.10
C LEU A 241 -9.47 -15.07 1.21
N ARG A 242 -10.80 -15.08 1.21
CA ARG A 242 -11.60 -14.83 2.43
C ARG A 242 -11.44 -15.92 3.48
N GLU A 243 -11.35 -17.18 3.06
CA GLU A 243 -11.14 -18.33 3.94
C GLU A 243 -9.83 -18.19 4.74
N PHE A 244 -8.74 -17.81 4.07
CA PHE A 244 -7.42 -17.74 4.70
C PHE A 244 -7.05 -16.37 5.28
N ALA A 245 -7.63 -15.28 4.78
CA ALA A 245 -7.25 -13.91 5.13
C ALA A 245 -8.37 -13.07 5.75
N GLY A 246 -9.54 -13.66 6.02
CA GLY A 246 -10.69 -13.01 6.66
C GLY A 246 -11.64 -12.30 5.69
N SER A 247 -12.68 -11.66 6.22
CA SER A 247 -13.68 -10.95 5.42
C SER A 247 -13.86 -9.51 5.95
N PRO A 248 -13.40 -8.48 5.23
CA PRO A 248 -12.77 -8.54 3.91
C PRO A 248 -11.31 -9.09 4.00
N PRO A 249 -10.75 -9.71 2.94
CA PRO A 249 -9.47 -10.45 3.03
C PRO A 249 -8.26 -9.53 3.18
N VAL A 250 -7.47 -9.71 4.24
CA VAL A 250 -6.26 -8.91 4.51
C VAL A 250 -5.04 -9.81 4.56
N LEU A 251 -4.26 -9.81 3.47
CA LEU A 251 -3.02 -10.59 3.36
C LEU A 251 -1.89 -9.95 4.19
N ASP A 252 -1.00 -10.78 4.71
CA ASP A 252 0.14 -10.31 5.50
C ASP A 252 1.18 -9.60 4.63
N LEU A 253 1.55 -10.20 3.50
CA LEU A 253 2.50 -9.64 2.56
C LEU A 253 2.09 -9.89 1.12
N ILE A 254 2.14 -8.84 0.29
CA ILE A 254 2.03 -8.96 -1.17
C ILE A 254 3.36 -8.52 -1.78
N HIS A 255 3.95 -9.42 -2.55
CA HIS A 255 5.10 -9.14 -3.40
C HIS A 255 4.63 -8.70 -4.80
N LEU A 256 5.11 -7.54 -5.25
CA LEU A 256 4.78 -6.89 -6.50
C LEU A 256 6.02 -6.67 -7.37
N GLY A 257 5.84 -6.84 -8.67
CA GLY A 257 6.79 -6.37 -9.69
C GLY A 257 6.44 -4.98 -10.22
N LEU A 258 7.39 -4.37 -10.95
CA LEU A 258 7.19 -3.11 -11.66
C LEU A 258 7.48 -3.27 -13.15
N GLY A 259 6.48 -3.08 -13.99
CA GLY A 259 6.59 -3.04 -15.45
C GLY A 259 7.27 -1.75 -15.94
N PRO A 260 7.93 -1.76 -17.11
CA PRO A 260 8.56 -0.55 -17.66
C PRO A 260 7.53 0.52 -18.09
N ASP A 261 6.28 0.11 -18.35
CA ASP A 261 5.11 0.95 -18.63
C ASP A 261 4.37 1.39 -17.36
N GLY A 262 4.85 0.99 -16.17
CA GLY A 262 4.23 1.31 -14.89
C GLY A 262 3.15 0.34 -14.42
N HIS A 263 2.93 -0.78 -15.13
CA HIS A 263 2.04 -1.82 -14.62
C HIS A 263 2.62 -2.49 -13.37
N THR A 264 1.75 -3.07 -12.57
CA THR A 264 2.08 -4.00 -11.49
C THR A 264 1.00 -5.07 -11.42
N ALA A 265 1.30 -6.27 -10.95
CA ALA A 265 0.42 -7.43 -11.16
C ALA A 265 0.05 -7.52 -12.66
N SER A 266 -1.24 -7.66 -12.97
CA SER A 266 -1.76 -7.36 -14.32
C SER A 266 -2.67 -6.14 -14.34
N LEU A 267 -2.37 -5.13 -13.51
CA LEU A 267 -2.97 -3.79 -13.58
C LEU A 267 -2.24 -2.97 -14.65
N VAL A 268 -2.75 -3.07 -15.87
CA VAL A 268 -2.11 -2.55 -17.11
C VAL A 268 -2.61 -1.13 -17.42
N PRO A 269 -1.73 -0.20 -17.86
CA PRO A 269 -2.15 1.14 -18.28
C PRO A 269 -3.28 1.12 -19.33
N GLY A 270 -4.36 1.84 -19.06
CA GLY A 270 -5.49 1.99 -19.99
C GLY A 270 -6.47 0.82 -20.03
N ASP A 271 -6.27 -0.23 -19.24
CA ASP A 271 -7.22 -1.34 -19.10
C ASP A 271 -8.34 -0.99 -18.10
N GLU A 272 -9.56 -1.45 -18.35
CA GLU A 272 -10.74 -1.24 -17.49
C GLU A 272 -10.57 -1.88 -16.11
N VAL A 273 -9.67 -2.86 -15.97
CA VAL A 273 -9.33 -3.47 -14.67
C VAL A 273 -8.85 -2.45 -13.64
N LEU A 274 -8.34 -1.29 -14.08
CA LEU A 274 -7.87 -0.21 -13.21
C LEU A 274 -8.99 0.53 -12.49
N ASP A 275 -10.23 0.45 -12.99
CA ASP A 275 -11.39 1.17 -12.45
C ASP A 275 -12.22 0.30 -11.49
N ILE A 276 -11.82 -0.96 -11.31
CA ILE A 276 -12.51 -1.92 -10.44
C ILE A 276 -12.24 -1.62 -8.97
N THR A 277 -13.32 -1.40 -8.22
CA THR A 277 -13.28 -1.02 -6.80
C THR A 277 -14.14 -1.90 -5.89
N ASP A 278 -15.00 -2.75 -6.46
CA ASP A 278 -16.03 -3.54 -5.77
C ASP A 278 -15.69 -5.04 -5.63
N THR A 279 -14.63 -5.51 -6.30
CA THR A 279 -14.11 -6.88 -6.17
C THR A 279 -12.59 -6.89 -6.00
N ASP A 280 -12.08 -7.96 -5.39
CA ASP A 280 -10.66 -8.15 -5.07
C ASP A 280 -9.86 -8.82 -6.19
N VAL A 281 -10.55 -9.48 -7.13
CA VAL A 281 -9.95 -10.22 -8.24
C VAL A 281 -10.77 -9.97 -9.50
N ALA A 282 -10.09 -9.73 -10.62
CA ALA A 282 -10.71 -9.42 -11.89
C ALA A 282 -9.90 -9.95 -13.07
N LEU A 283 -10.48 -9.79 -14.27
CA LEU A 283 -9.86 -10.17 -15.54
C LEU A 283 -9.45 -8.91 -16.31
N THR A 284 -8.33 -9.00 -17.03
CA THR A 284 -7.87 -7.95 -17.94
C THR A 284 -8.38 -8.17 -19.36
N LYS A 285 -8.30 -7.14 -20.21
CA LYS A 285 -8.26 -7.34 -21.66
C LYS A 285 -6.96 -8.06 -22.06
N VAL A 286 -6.83 -8.36 -23.35
CA VAL A 286 -5.62 -9.01 -23.87
C VAL A 286 -4.41 -8.08 -23.67
N TYR A 287 -3.43 -8.52 -22.89
CA TYR A 287 -2.17 -7.83 -22.69
C TYR A 287 -1.00 -8.78 -23.00
N GLN A 288 -0.16 -8.37 -23.96
CA GLN A 288 0.93 -9.20 -24.49
C GLN A 288 0.43 -10.58 -24.97
N GLY A 289 -0.68 -10.58 -25.71
CA GLY A 289 -1.23 -11.79 -26.35
C GLY A 289 -2.10 -12.69 -25.46
N ARG A 290 -2.28 -12.37 -24.17
CA ARG A 290 -3.10 -13.19 -23.27
C ARG A 290 -4.03 -12.34 -22.40
N HIS A 291 -5.21 -12.89 -22.07
CA HIS A 291 -5.99 -12.42 -20.93
C HIS A 291 -5.28 -12.82 -19.63
N ARG A 292 -5.52 -12.06 -18.57
CA ARG A 292 -4.94 -12.33 -17.25
C ARG A 292 -5.98 -12.20 -16.16
N MET A 293 -5.86 -13.04 -15.13
CA MET A 293 -6.56 -12.84 -13.85
C MET A 293 -5.62 -12.10 -12.91
N THR A 294 -6.12 -11.14 -12.13
CA THR A 294 -5.29 -10.30 -11.27
C THR A 294 -6.02 -9.88 -10.01
N MET A 295 -5.26 -9.70 -8.94
CA MET A 295 -5.67 -8.90 -7.80
C MET A 295 -5.89 -7.44 -8.23
N THR A 296 -6.92 -6.82 -7.70
CA THR A 296 -7.30 -5.41 -7.95
C THR A 296 -6.70 -4.47 -6.90
N PHE A 297 -6.81 -3.15 -7.11
CA PHE A 297 -6.34 -2.16 -6.14
C PHE A 297 -6.90 -2.35 -4.72
N PRO A 298 -8.21 -2.64 -4.51
CA PRO A 298 -8.76 -2.88 -3.17
C PRO A 298 -7.98 -3.89 -2.32
N ILE A 299 -7.70 -5.10 -2.80
CA ILE A 299 -6.98 -6.09 -1.98
C ILE A 299 -5.50 -5.75 -1.84
N ILE A 300 -4.85 -5.23 -2.90
CA ILE A 300 -3.45 -4.82 -2.85
C ILE A 300 -3.26 -3.74 -1.78
N ASN A 301 -4.13 -2.73 -1.78
CA ASN A 301 -4.08 -1.65 -0.81
C ASN A 301 -4.57 -2.04 0.60
N ARG A 302 -5.25 -3.18 0.77
CA ARG A 302 -5.64 -3.70 2.09
C ARG A 302 -4.60 -4.60 2.75
N ALA A 303 -3.59 -5.08 2.02
CA ALA A 303 -2.51 -5.90 2.58
C ALA A 303 -1.83 -5.22 3.77
N ARG A 304 -1.22 -5.98 4.69
CA ARG A 304 -0.48 -5.39 5.82
C ARG A 304 0.86 -4.82 5.40
N ARG A 305 1.56 -5.52 4.49
CA ARG A 305 2.86 -5.14 3.93
C ARG A 305 2.86 -5.28 2.42
N LEU A 306 3.60 -4.39 1.76
CA LEU A 306 3.90 -4.48 0.34
C LEU A 306 5.41 -4.58 0.14
N LEU A 307 5.84 -5.55 -0.66
CA LEU A 307 7.23 -5.70 -1.08
C LEU A 307 7.30 -5.52 -2.59
N TRP A 308 8.12 -4.59 -3.05
CA TRP A 308 8.43 -4.41 -4.46
C TRP A 308 9.83 -4.93 -4.76
N VAL A 309 9.95 -5.78 -5.77
CA VAL A 309 11.25 -6.23 -6.31
C VAL A 309 11.44 -5.58 -7.67
N VAL A 310 12.43 -4.69 -7.75
CA VAL A 310 12.64 -3.83 -8.92
C VAL A 310 14.11 -3.87 -9.34
N THR A 311 14.42 -4.61 -10.41
CA THR A 311 15.80 -4.80 -10.89
C THR A 311 15.90 -4.45 -12.37
N GLY A 312 17.07 -3.96 -12.79
CA GLY A 312 17.38 -3.69 -14.18
C GLY A 312 17.22 -2.21 -14.61
N PRO A 313 18.03 -1.76 -15.57
CA PRO A 313 18.09 -0.36 -15.99
C PRO A 313 16.80 0.14 -16.64
N GLU A 314 16.01 -0.75 -17.26
CA GLU A 314 14.72 -0.42 -17.85
C GLU A 314 13.69 0.06 -16.81
N LYS A 315 13.97 -0.14 -15.52
CA LYS A 315 13.12 0.32 -14.41
C LYS A 315 13.47 1.72 -13.90
N ALA A 316 14.57 2.31 -14.34
CA ALA A 316 15.11 3.53 -13.74
C ALA A 316 14.13 4.71 -13.72
N GLU A 317 13.48 4.98 -14.85
CA GLU A 317 12.48 6.06 -14.93
C GLU A 317 11.21 5.73 -14.16
N ILE A 318 10.71 4.50 -14.30
CA ILE A 318 9.42 4.13 -13.75
C ILE A 318 9.47 3.99 -12.22
N LEU A 319 10.64 3.63 -11.66
CA LEU A 319 10.85 3.59 -10.21
C LEU A 319 10.79 4.98 -9.57
N VAL A 320 11.27 6.03 -10.25
CA VAL A 320 11.10 7.43 -9.82
C VAL A 320 9.62 7.78 -9.73
N ARG A 321 8.85 7.42 -10.75
CA ARG A 321 7.40 7.67 -10.80
C ARG A 321 6.64 6.90 -9.71
N LEU A 322 7.04 5.65 -9.42
CA LEU A 322 6.51 4.87 -8.30
C LEU A 322 6.80 5.54 -6.95
N ARG A 323 8.05 5.97 -6.70
CA ARG A 323 8.44 6.70 -5.48
C ARG A 323 7.57 7.94 -5.29
N ASP A 324 7.40 8.72 -6.34
CA ASP A 324 6.68 9.98 -6.30
C ASP A 324 5.16 9.79 -6.23
N GLY A 325 4.67 8.57 -6.48
CA GLY A 325 3.25 8.22 -6.43
C GLY A 325 2.48 8.82 -7.60
N ASP A 326 3.09 8.80 -8.79
CA ASP A 326 2.50 9.31 -10.02
C ASP A 326 1.21 8.53 -10.36
N GLN A 327 0.06 9.18 -10.22
CA GLN A 327 -1.26 8.56 -10.44
C GLN A 327 -1.53 8.20 -11.90
N SER A 328 -0.71 8.68 -12.85
CA SER A 328 -0.84 8.32 -14.26
C SER A 328 -0.34 6.92 -14.59
N ILE A 329 0.43 6.27 -13.69
CA ILE A 329 0.83 4.87 -13.81
C ILE A 329 0.06 3.99 -12.82
N PRO A 330 -0.31 2.74 -13.18
CA PRO A 330 -0.99 1.83 -12.25
C PRO A 330 -0.24 1.63 -10.93
N ALA A 331 1.08 1.42 -10.98
CA ALA A 331 1.88 1.21 -9.78
C ALA A 331 1.87 2.42 -8.83
N GLY A 332 1.74 3.65 -9.35
CA GLY A 332 1.63 4.87 -8.52
C GLY A 332 0.29 5.02 -7.80
N ARG A 333 -0.75 4.28 -8.22
CA ARG A 333 -2.06 4.19 -7.54
C ARG A 333 -2.05 3.20 -6.37
N VAL A 334 -1.01 2.37 -6.26
CA VAL A 334 -0.81 1.51 -5.09
C VAL A 334 -0.33 2.35 -3.91
N ARG A 335 -0.85 2.07 -2.72
CA ARG A 335 -0.46 2.76 -1.48
C ARG A 335 1.04 2.63 -1.22
N ARG A 336 1.62 3.66 -0.61
CA ARG A 336 3.08 3.76 -0.37
C ARG A 336 3.52 3.56 1.07
N TYR A 337 2.59 3.57 2.03
CA TYR A 337 2.90 3.31 3.43
C TYR A 337 3.00 1.80 3.69
N GLU A 338 3.84 1.40 4.65
CA GLU A 338 4.11 -0.02 4.94
C GLU A 338 4.53 -0.82 3.67
N ALA A 339 5.22 -0.11 2.77
CA ALA A 339 5.75 -0.63 1.52
C ALA A 339 7.27 -0.48 1.48
N LEU A 340 7.94 -1.54 1.07
CA LEU A 340 9.39 -1.61 0.87
C LEU A 340 9.68 -1.92 -0.59
N VAL A 341 10.59 -1.16 -1.20
CA VAL A 341 11.20 -1.47 -2.49
C VAL A 341 12.61 -1.97 -2.25
N LEU A 342 12.90 -3.15 -2.78
CA LEU A 342 14.25 -3.65 -2.97
C LEU A 342 14.63 -3.38 -4.42
N ALA A 343 15.62 -2.50 -4.60
CA ALA A 343 16.09 -2.09 -5.92
C ALA A 343 17.58 -2.34 -6.09
N ASP A 344 17.99 -2.81 -7.26
CA ASP A 344 19.40 -2.84 -7.62
C ASP A 344 19.91 -1.46 -8.07
N ARG A 345 21.23 -1.29 -8.18
CA ARG A 345 21.83 -0.03 -8.64
C ARG A 345 21.35 0.40 -10.02
N ALA A 346 21.10 -0.54 -10.92
CA ALA A 346 20.65 -0.24 -12.28
C ALA A 346 19.24 0.36 -12.29
N ALA A 347 18.30 -0.25 -11.56
CA ALA A 347 16.95 0.26 -11.39
C ALA A 347 16.89 1.57 -10.60
N ALA A 348 17.83 1.79 -9.69
CA ALA A 348 17.89 3.01 -8.88
C ALA A 348 18.64 4.18 -9.53
N ALA A 349 19.19 4.02 -10.74
CA ALA A 349 20.12 4.99 -11.35
C ALA A 349 19.58 6.42 -11.46
N LYS A 350 18.25 6.61 -11.51
CA LYS A 350 17.58 7.91 -11.61
C LYS A 350 16.94 8.40 -10.31
N LEU A 351 17.10 7.69 -9.20
CA LEU A 351 16.49 8.05 -7.91
C LEU A 351 17.13 9.28 -7.23
N GLY A 352 18.21 9.85 -7.79
CA GLY A 352 18.84 11.05 -7.26
C GLY A 352 19.41 10.85 -5.85
N MET A 353 19.87 9.64 -5.53
CA MET A 353 20.53 9.33 -4.26
C MET A 353 22.02 9.64 -4.41
N GLY A 354 22.35 10.92 -4.24
CA GLY A 354 23.72 11.43 -4.11
C GLY A 354 24.32 11.12 -2.75
#